data_AF-A0A504YA18-F1
#
_entry.id   AF-A0A504YA18-F1
#
_cell.length_a   1.000
_cell.length_b   1.000
_cell.length_c   1.000
_cell.angle_alpha   90.00
_cell.angle_beta   90.00
_cell.angle_gamma   90.00
#
_symmetry.space_group_name_H-M   'P 1'
#
loop_
_entity.id
_entity.type
_entity.pdbx_description
1 polymer ?
#
loop_
_entity_poly.entity_id
_entity_poly.type
_entity_poly.pdbx_seq_one_letter_code
_entity_poly.pdbx_strand_id
1 'polypeptide(L)'
;MKNVTSAGFNALLSSCWYLNYIYYGNDWVKQYNCDPADFGGTPEEIARVLGGEAAMWGEYVDDTNIFSRSWPRGAAVAERLWSTGLLNDTEFRPRFKRLRCQMLK
;
A
#
# COMPACT_ATOMS: atom_id res chain seq x y z
N MET A 1 6.30 -7.70 -11.47
CA MET A 1 6.98 -6.45 -11.85
C MET A 1 8.04 -6.69 -12.90
N LYS A 2 9.17 -7.34 -12.58
CA LYS A 2 10.28 -7.59 -13.50
C LYS A 2 9.90 -7.96 -14.94
N ASN A 3 9.21 -9.08 -15.15
CA ASN A 3 8.89 -9.54 -16.52
C ASN A 3 8.09 -8.51 -17.34
N VAL A 4 7.18 -7.77 -16.69
CA VAL A 4 6.34 -6.76 -17.37
C VAL A 4 7.16 -5.54 -17.75
N THR A 5 8.01 -5.06 -16.83
CA THR A 5 8.85 -3.88 -17.06
C THR A 5 10.01 -4.18 -18.00
N SER A 6 10.62 -5.37 -17.94
CA SER A 6 11.64 -5.85 -18.89
C SER A 6 11.08 -5.99 -20.32
N ALA A 7 9.79 -6.34 -20.45
CA ALA A 7 9.09 -6.36 -21.74
C ALA A 7 8.73 -4.95 -22.26
N GLY A 8 9.07 -3.90 -21.51
CA GLY A 8 8.90 -2.51 -21.92
C GLY A 8 7.58 -1.85 -21.53
N PHE A 9 6.70 -2.55 -20.81
CA PHE A 9 5.38 -2.04 -20.42
C PHE A 9 5.39 -1.29 -19.10
N ASN A 10 4.51 -0.30 -18.97
CA ASN A 10 4.22 0.36 -17.71
C ASN A 10 3.39 -0.56 -16.79
N ALA A 11 3.62 -0.45 -15.48
CA ALA A 11 2.99 -1.33 -14.50
C ALA A 11 2.47 -0.59 -13.26
N LEU A 12 1.38 -1.11 -12.70
CA LEU A 12 0.83 -0.77 -11.39
C LEU A 12 0.89 -2.03 -10.50
N LEU A 13 1.13 -1.84 -9.20
CA LEU A 13 1.14 -2.93 -8.22
C LEU A 13 -0.07 -2.90 -7.29
N SER A 14 -0.75 -4.02 -7.14
CA SER A 14 -1.82 -4.17 -6.13
C SER A 14 -1.67 -5.43 -5.27
N SER A 15 -0.80 -6.39 -5.65
CA SER A 15 -0.77 -7.75 -5.09
C SER A 15 -0.47 -7.83 -3.59
N CYS A 16 0.31 -6.90 -3.04
CA CYS A 16 0.58 -6.83 -1.61
C CYS A 16 -0.39 -5.90 -0.84
N TRP A 17 -1.34 -5.27 -1.53
CA TRP A 17 -2.28 -4.28 -0.99
C TRP A 17 -3.74 -4.72 -1.12
N TYR A 18 -3.99 -6.02 -1.00
CA TYR A 18 -5.36 -6.56 -0.92
C TYR A 18 -5.89 -6.36 0.50
N LEU A 19 -6.66 -5.30 0.70
CA LEU A 19 -7.26 -4.95 1.98
C LEU A 19 -8.44 -5.86 2.34
N ASN A 20 -9.08 -6.53 1.38
CA ASN A 20 -10.10 -7.54 1.68
C ASN A 20 -9.52 -8.77 2.42
N TYR A 21 -8.22 -9.02 2.34
CA TYR A 21 -7.56 -9.96 3.25
C TYR A 21 -7.20 -9.27 4.57
N ILE A 22 -7.71 -9.82 5.67
CA ILE A 22 -7.41 -9.35 7.03
C ILE A 22 -6.53 -10.35 7.75
N TYR A 23 -5.63 -9.81 8.57
CA TYR A 23 -4.80 -10.58 9.48
C TYR A 23 -4.88 -9.96 10.87
N TYR A 24 -4.74 -10.79 11.90
CA TYR A 24 -4.77 -10.31 13.27
C TYR A 24 -3.57 -9.39 13.57
N GLY A 25 -3.81 -8.28 14.28
CA GLY A 25 -2.78 -7.34 14.71
C GLY A 25 -2.55 -6.16 13.76
N ASN A 26 -1.32 -5.66 13.70
CA ASN A 26 -0.94 -4.48 12.90
C ASN A 26 -0.59 -4.88 11.47
N ASP A 27 -1.55 -5.44 10.74
CA ASP A 27 -1.33 -5.90 9.37
C ASP A 27 -0.78 -4.78 8.48
N TRP A 28 -1.26 -3.54 8.65
CA TRP A 28 -0.84 -2.32 7.92
C TRP A 28 0.68 -2.16 7.74
N VAL A 29 1.49 -2.70 8.65
CA VAL A 29 2.97 -2.68 8.57
C VAL A 29 3.46 -3.44 7.34
N LYS A 30 2.80 -4.56 7.01
CA LYS A 30 3.10 -5.35 5.81
C LYS A 30 2.79 -4.56 4.54
N GLN A 31 1.64 -3.87 4.50
CA GLN A 31 1.29 -3.00 3.37
C GLN A 31 2.28 -1.83 3.27
N TYR A 32 2.66 -1.23 4.40
CA TYR A 32 3.62 -0.14 4.46
C TYR A 32 5.00 -0.56 3.93
N ASN A 33 5.47 -1.75 4.30
CA ASN A 33 6.80 -2.24 3.91
C ASN A 33 6.85 -2.84 2.51
N CYS A 34 5.71 -2.97 1.81
CA CYS A 34 5.71 -3.41 0.43
C CYS A 34 6.21 -2.27 -0.48
N ASP A 35 7.40 -2.45 -1.06
CA ASP A 35 7.97 -1.51 -2.01
C ASP A 35 7.76 -2.01 -3.45
N PRO A 36 7.02 -1.28 -4.31
CA PRO A 36 6.78 -1.70 -5.69
C PRO A 36 8.03 -1.66 -6.58
N ALA A 37 9.11 -0.98 -6.15
CA ALA A 37 10.39 -0.93 -6.86
C ALA A 37 11.36 -2.05 -6.43
N ASP A 38 11.11 -2.74 -5.32
CA ASP A 38 11.99 -3.78 -4.78
C ASP A 38 11.77 -5.14 -5.46
N PHE A 39 12.16 -5.23 -6.73
CA PHE A 39 12.10 -6.46 -7.53
C PHE A 39 13.40 -6.79 -8.27
N GLY A 40 14.50 -6.10 -7.96
CA GLY A 40 15.81 -6.30 -8.59
C GLY A 40 15.82 -5.99 -10.10
N GLY A 41 15.14 -4.90 -10.49
CA GLY A 41 15.14 -4.39 -11.85
C GLY A 41 16.19 -3.30 -12.08
N THR A 42 16.48 -2.98 -13.35
CA THR A 42 17.33 -1.83 -13.71
C THR A 42 16.61 -0.50 -13.43
N PRO A 43 17.31 0.64 -13.38
CA PRO A 43 16.66 1.94 -13.21
C PRO A 43 15.56 2.21 -14.25
N GLU A 44 15.75 1.78 -15.50
CA GLU A 44 14.76 1.93 -16.58
C GLU A 44 13.55 1.02 -16.38
N GLU A 45 13.74 -0.17 -15.80
CA GLU A 45 12.64 -1.07 -15.45
C GLU A 45 11.85 -0.53 -14.25
N ILE A 46 12.53 0.02 -13.25
CA ILE A 46 11.90 0.66 -12.08
C ILE A 46 11.12 1.91 -12.50
N ALA A 47 11.65 2.70 -13.43
CA ALA A 47 10.97 3.90 -13.94
C ALA A 47 9.64 3.62 -14.65
N ARG A 48 9.39 2.37 -15.08
CA ARG A 48 8.10 1.94 -15.67
C ARG A 48 7.03 1.62 -14.63
N VAL A 49 7.38 1.60 -13.34
CA VAL A 49 6.43 1.44 -12.25
C VAL A 49 5.76 2.78 -11.98
N LEU A 50 4.49 2.90 -12.34
CA LEU A 50 3.75 4.17 -12.24
C LEU A 50 3.14 4.39 -10.84
N GLY A 51 3.11 3.35 -10.01
CA GLY A 51 2.50 3.38 -8.68
C GLY A 51 1.73 2.08 -8.42
N GLY A 52 0.55 2.21 -7.81
CA GLY A 52 -0.31 1.05 -7.57
C GLY A 52 -1.56 1.39 -6.77
N GLU A 53 -2.26 0.35 -6.34
CA GLU A 53 -3.63 0.47 -5.81
C GLU A 53 -3.84 -0.41 -4.58
N ALA A 54 -4.54 0.14 -3.58
CA ALA A 54 -5.08 -0.65 -2.49
C ALA A 54 -6.44 -1.23 -2.91
N ALA A 55 -6.52 -2.55 -3.05
CA ALA A 55 -7.73 -3.22 -3.54
C ALA A 55 -8.63 -3.65 -2.37
N MET A 56 -9.91 -3.30 -2.44
CA MET A 56 -10.95 -3.76 -1.52
C MET A 56 -12.03 -4.50 -2.30
N TRP A 57 -11.87 -5.81 -2.42
CA TRP A 57 -12.88 -6.68 -3.02
C TRP A 57 -14.09 -6.88 -2.08
N GLY A 58 -15.26 -7.06 -2.69
CA GLY A 58 -16.56 -6.98 -2.02
C GLY A 58 -17.11 -8.27 -1.42
N GLU A 59 -16.39 -9.39 -1.45
CA GLU A 59 -16.96 -10.70 -1.05
C GLU A 59 -17.41 -10.73 0.42
N TYR A 60 -16.72 -9.99 1.27
CA TYR A 60 -17.00 -9.86 2.71
C TYR A 60 -17.11 -8.38 3.14
N VAL A 61 -17.32 -7.48 2.18
CA VAL A 61 -17.26 -6.04 2.38
C VAL A 61 -18.49 -5.39 1.79
N ASP A 62 -19.21 -4.66 2.64
CA ASP A 62 -20.39 -3.89 2.27
C ASP A 62 -20.38 -2.54 3.00
N ASP A 63 -21.49 -1.80 2.93
CA ASP A 63 -21.67 -0.50 3.55
C ASP A 63 -21.49 -0.53 5.08
N THR A 64 -21.73 -1.67 5.72
CA THR A 64 -21.64 -1.81 7.18
C THR A 64 -20.19 -1.81 7.69
N ASN A 65 -19.22 -2.18 6.83
CA ASN A 65 -17.86 -2.42 7.28
C ASN A 65 -16.76 -1.81 6.39
N ILE A 66 -17.09 -1.26 5.21
CA ILE A 66 -16.10 -0.76 4.24
C ILE A 66 -15.16 0.28 4.85
N PHE A 67 -15.68 1.22 5.66
CA PHE A 67 -14.86 2.29 6.25
C PHE A 67 -13.87 1.77 7.28
N SER A 68 -14.31 1.00 8.26
CA SER A 68 -13.46 0.48 9.34
C SER A 68 -12.43 -0.53 8.83
N ARG A 69 -12.76 -1.25 7.76
CA ARG A 69 -11.86 -2.19 7.11
C ARG A 69 -10.84 -1.48 6.22
N SER A 70 -11.23 -0.43 5.51
CA SER A 70 -10.33 0.33 4.64
C SER A 70 -9.38 1.21 5.44
N TRP A 71 -9.88 1.91 6.46
CA TRP A 71 -9.13 2.94 7.16
C TRP A 71 -8.87 2.57 8.62
N PRO A 72 -7.65 2.78 9.13
CA PRO A 72 -6.56 3.54 8.50
C PRO A 72 -5.62 2.71 7.60
N ARG A 73 -5.88 1.40 7.35
CA ARG A 73 -4.93 0.52 6.62
C ARG A 73 -4.54 1.05 5.24
N GLY A 74 -5.49 1.60 4.48
CA GLY A 74 -5.25 2.23 3.19
C GLY A 74 -4.28 3.42 3.26
N ALA A 75 -4.18 4.10 4.40
CA ALA A 75 -3.25 5.22 4.57
C ALA A 75 -1.79 4.77 4.60
N ALA A 76 -1.52 3.52 4.98
CA ALA A 76 -0.17 2.94 4.88
C ALA A 76 0.25 2.78 3.42
N VAL A 77 -0.68 2.37 2.55
CA VAL A 77 -0.46 2.30 1.10
C VAL A 77 -0.29 3.70 0.52
N ALA A 78 -1.11 4.65 0.94
CA ALA A 78 -1.03 6.04 0.49
C ALA A 78 0.33 6.67 0.79
N GLU A 79 0.85 6.52 2.02
CA GLU A 79 2.18 7.02 2.39
C GLU A 79 3.28 6.36 1.53
N ARG A 80 3.20 5.05 1.27
CA ARG A 80 4.17 4.35 0.42
C ARG A 80 4.17 4.83 -1.04
N LEU A 81 3.00 5.20 -1.56
CA LEU A 81 2.87 5.68 -2.95
C LEU A 81 3.20 7.17 -3.11
N TRP A 82 3.14 7.94 -2.03
CA TRP A 82 3.35 9.39 -2.06
C TRP A 82 4.73 9.81 -1.57
N SER A 83 5.18 9.26 -0.44
CA SER A 83 6.39 9.69 0.25
C SER A 83 7.65 9.12 -0.42
N THR A 84 8.71 9.92 -0.44
CA THR A 84 10.01 9.56 -1.00
C THR A 84 11.05 9.34 0.09
N GLY A 85 12.08 8.54 -0.20
CA GLY A 85 13.24 8.33 0.69
C GLY A 85 13.14 7.05 1.52
N LEU A 86 13.96 6.96 2.56
CA LEU A 86 14.02 5.79 3.44
C LEU A 86 12.81 5.78 4.38
N LEU A 87 11.79 4.99 4.01
CA LEU A 87 10.58 4.81 4.79
C LEU A 87 10.79 3.78 5.91
N ASN A 88 10.50 4.17 7.15
CA ASN A 88 10.62 3.33 8.35
C ASN A 88 9.29 3.32 9.11
N ASP A 89 8.74 2.12 9.38
CA ASP A 89 7.46 1.97 10.06
C ASP A 89 7.49 2.52 11.50
N THR A 90 8.66 2.47 12.17
CA THR A 90 8.83 3.00 13.52
C THR A 90 8.61 4.51 13.59
N GLU A 91 9.11 5.24 12.59
CA GLU A 91 8.90 6.69 12.48
C GLU A 91 7.47 7.02 12.02
N PHE A 92 6.91 6.21 11.12
CA PHE A 92 5.56 6.44 10.60
C PHE A 92 4.46 6.20 11.64
N ARG A 93 4.61 5.24 12.55
CA ARG A 93 3.64 4.87 13.61
C ARG A 93 2.98 6.05 14.33
N PRO A 94 3.71 7.01 14.92
CA PRO A 94 3.10 8.16 15.60
C PRO A 94 2.27 9.04 14.64
N ARG A 95 2.73 9.28 13.41
CA ARG A 95 2.01 10.04 12.39
C ARG A 95 0.74 9.32 11.95
N PHE A 96 0.82 8.00 11.73
CA PHE A 96 -0.30 7.14 11.39
C PHE A 96 -1.40 7.15 12.46
N LYS A 97 -1.03 7.04 13.74
CA LYS A 97 -1.97 7.15 14.87
C LYS A 97 -2.66 8.52 14.91
N ARG A 98 -1.90 9.60 14.71
CA ARG A 98 -2.44 10.97 14.67
C ARG A 98 -3.41 11.16 13.51
N LEU A 99 -3.07 10.67 12.31
CA LEU A 99 -3.92 10.71 11.13
C LEU A 99 -5.24 9.97 11.39
N ARG A 100 -5.19 8.77 11.98
CA ARG A 100 -6.40 8.04 12.36
C ARG A 100 -7.29 8.84 13.31
N CYS A 101 -6.73 9.52 14.30
CA CYS A 101 -7.51 10.38 15.20
C CYS A 101 -8.11 11.59 14.48
N GLN A 102 -7.46 12.12 13.44
CA GLN A 102 -8.02 13.20 12.62
C GLN A 102 -9.17 12.72 11.73
N MET A 103 -9.10 11.49 11.20
CA MET A 103 -10.19 10.89 10.41
C MET A 103 -11.49 10.69 11.19
N LEU A 104 -11.42 10.68 12.52
CA LEU A 104 -12.59 10.55 13.40
C LEU A 104 -13.20 11.90 13.82
N LYS A 105 -12.55 13.01 13.48
CA LYS A 105 -13.08 14.36 13.71
C LYS A 105 -14.00 14.76 12.58
#